data_AF-Q8E112-F1
#
_entry.id   AF-Q8E112-F1
#
_cell.length_a   1.000
_cell.length_b   1.000
_cell.length_c   1.000
_cell.angle_alpha   90.00
_cell.angle_beta   90.00
_cell.angle_gamma   90.00
#
_symmetry.space_group_name_H-M   'P 1'
#
loop_
_entity.id
_entity.type
_entity.pdbx_description
1 polymer ?
#
loop_
_entity_poly.entity_id
_entity_poly.type
_entity_poly.pdbx_seq_one_letter_code
_entity_poly.pdbx_strand_id
1 'polypeptide(L)'
;MIESLDIKTILLGSATLLGTTAIKKAENPARAIDDLMTLIGFEKLHEIAENRRNKYITNRNDFIQKLAKEIQDVVSKNIENLQEPSLSIAGPALEASKFYLEEEELRNLFTKLIASSMDKSKNEFNHPSFIEIIKQFDKIDAQNFKIISDLYFKKGFVATGTYYTTIIGQDKPLEHIASHVFVDNLEQNDIAIQSSSLTNLERLGLIQINYKAHVDEKEYYNILNNSFITKKNSELKEQNKRVLTNLGMITLTLFGVRFSKTCLPDVS
;
A
#
# COMPACT_ATOMS: atom_id res chain seq x y z
N MET A 1 0.44 0.97 -24.69
CA MET A 1 0.06 -0.03 -25.70
C MET A 1 0.27 -1.42 -25.11
N ILE A 2 -0.60 -1.77 -24.16
CA ILE A 2 -0.97 -3.15 -23.80
C ILE A 2 -2.46 -2.99 -23.51
N GLU A 3 -3.27 -3.21 -24.53
CA GLU A 3 -4.72 -3.04 -24.46
C GLU A 3 -5.30 -4.10 -23.51
N SER A 4 -6.08 -3.66 -22.54
CA SER A 4 -7.08 -4.50 -21.91
C SER A 4 -7.97 -5.04 -23.03
N LEU A 5 -7.88 -6.34 -23.31
CA LEU A 5 -8.78 -7.02 -24.22
C LEU A 5 -10.20 -6.90 -23.62
N ASP A 6 -10.92 -5.87 -24.06
CA ASP A 6 -12.17 -5.42 -23.45
C ASP A 6 -13.21 -6.54 -23.56
N ILE A 7 -13.92 -6.83 -22.47
CA ILE A 7 -14.99 -7.84 -22.41
C ILE A 7 -16.00 -7.64 -23.55
N LYS A 8 -16.19 -6.37 -23.98
CA LYS A 8 -16.95 -5.99 -25.17
C LYS A 8 -16.44 -6.60 -26.48
N THR A 9 -15.13 -6.64 -26.71
CA THR A 9 -14.52 -7.18 -27.93
C THR A 9 -14.73 -8.69 -28.02
N ILE A 10 -14.69 -9.39 -26.89
CA ILE A 10 -14.99 -10.83 -26.78
C ILE A 10 -16.49 -11.10 -27.03
N LEU A 11 -17.37 -10.28 -26.45
CA LEU A 11 -18.83 -10.36 -26.66
C LEU A 11 -19.27 -10.05 -28.11
N LEU A 12 -18.63 -9.07 -28.76
CA LEU A 12 -18.93 -8.69 -30.14
C LEU A 12 -18.41 -9.72 -31.16
N GLY A 13 -17.21 -10.27 -30.92
CA GLY A 13 -16.66 -11.35 -31.75
C GLY A 13 -17.48 -12.64 -31.67
N SER A 14 -18.00 -12.98 -30.49
CA SER A 14 -18.85 -14.15 -30.29
C SER A 14 -20.21 -13.99 -30.97
N ALA A 15 -20.96 -12.90 -30.76
CA ALA A 15 -22.29 -12.70 -31.35
C ALA A 15 -22.37 -12.93 -32.88
N THR A 16 -21.32 -12.55 -33.62
CA THR A 16 -21.26 -12.67 -35.09
C THR A 16 -21.00 -14.11 -35.56
N LEU A 17 -20.25 -14.90 -34.77
CA LEU A 17 -19.98 -16.33 -35.00
C LEU A 17 -21.18 -17.23 -34.60
N LEU A 18 -21.95 -16.80 -33.60
CA LEU A 18 -23.07 -17.56 -33.02
C LEU A 18 -24.27 -17.72 -33.96
N GLY A 19 -24.57 -16.70 -34.77
CA GLY A 19 -25.74 -16.73 -35.65
C GLY A 19 -25.64 -17.72 -36.82
N THR A 20 -24.43 -18.10 -37.24
CA THR A 20 -24.23 -18.87 -38.49
C THR A 20 -23.84 -20.33 -38.29
N THR A 21 -23.22 -20.66 -37.16
CA THR A 21 -22.72 -22.02 -36.86
C THR A 21 -23.69 -22.84 -36.01
N ALA A 22 -24.32 -22.24 -35.00
CA ALA A 22 -25.27 -22.92 -34.11
C ALA A 22 -26.54 -23.39 -34.83
N ILE A 23 -27.02 -22.61 -35.81
CA ILE A 23 -28.23 -22.93 -36.60
C ILE A 23 -27.99 -24.10 -37.56
N LYS A 24 -26.75 -24.31 -38.05
CA LYS A 24 -26.42 -25.35 -39.04
C LYS A 24 -26.23 -26.76 -38.47
N LYS A 25 -26.11 -26.91 -37.14
CA LYS A 25 -25.66 -28.16 -36.48
C LYS A 25 -26.73 -28.82 -35.59
N ALA A 26 -27.99 -28.39 -35.67
CA ALA A 26 -29.08 -28.75 -34.76
C ALA A 26 -29.64 -30.19 -34.95
N GLU A 27 -28.80 -31.22 -35.04
CA GLU A 27 -29.21 -32.62 -34.90
C GLU A 27 -29.15 -33.11 -33.43
N ASN A 28 -28.45 -32.39 -32.55
CA ASN A 28 -28.44 -32.63 -31.11
C ASN A 28 -28.39 -31.31 -30.32
N PRO A 29 -29.50 -30.88 -29.70
CA PRO A 29 -29.59 -29.58 -29.04
C PRO A 29 -28.66 -29.44 -27.82
N ALA A 30 -28.34 -30.53 -27.12
CA ALA A 30 -27.39 -30.49 -26.01
C ALA A 30 -25.96 -30.17 -26.50
N ARG A 31 -25.56 -30.75 -27.64
CA ARG A 31 -24.25 -30.51 -28.27
C ARG A 31 -24.15 -29.09 -28.85
N ALA A 32 -25.25 -28.53 -29.35
CA ALA A 32 -25.28 -27.15 -29.82
C ALA A 32 -25.12 -26.14 -28.67
N ILE A 33 -25.68 -26.44 -27.49
CA ILE A 33 -25.50 -25.63 -26.27
C ILE A 33 -24.07 -25.77 -25.74
N ASP A 34 -23.46 -26.95 -25.79
CA ASP A 34 -22.07 -27.17 -25.38
C ASP A 34 -21.05 -26.44 -26.29
N ASP A 35 -21.23 -26.56 -27.61
CA ASP A 35 -20.47 -25.81 -28.61
C ASP A 35 -20.63 -24.28 -28.36
N LEU A 36 -21.83 -23.82 -27.99
CA LEU A 36 -22.14 -22.43 -27.65
C LEU A 36 -21.39 -21.95 -26.40
N MET A 37 -21.45 -22.73 -25.31
CA MET A 37 -20.77 -22.42 -24.05
C MET A 37 -19.25 -22.35 -24.24
N THR A 38 -18.70 -23.24 -25.06
CA THR A 38 -17.28 -23.24 -25.42
C THR A 38 -16.90 -21.99 -26.24
N LEU A 39 -17.71 -21.62 -27.25
CA LEU A 39 -17.47 -20.46 -28.12
C LEU A 39 -17.49 -19.12 -27.38
N ILE A 40 -18.39 -18.94 -26.41
CA ILE A 40 -18.46 -17.73 -25.58
C ILE A 40 -17.41 -17.71 -24.46
N GLY A 41 -16.60 -18.76 -24.34
CA GLY A 41 -15.56 -18.87 -23.32
C GLY A 41 -16.10 -19.10 -21.91
N PHE A 42 -17.25 -19.77 -21.77
CA PHE A 42 -17.88 -20.03 -20.46
C PHE A 42 -16.94 -20.78 -19.51
N GLU A 43 -16.18 -21.76 -20.00
CA GLU A 43 -15.17 -22.47 -19.21
C GLU A 43 -14.10 -21.53 -18.65
N LYS A 44 -13.56 -20.62 -19.48
CA LYS A 44 -12.57 -19.62 -19.03
C LYS A 44 -13.16 -18.62 -18.05
N LEU A 45 -14.41 -18.20 -18.26
CA LEU A 45 -15.13 -17.31 -17.33
C LEU A 45 -15.40 -18.02 -15.99
N HIS A 46 -15.78 -19.30 -16.04
CA HIS A 46 -15.98 -20.14 -14.87
C HIS A 46 -14.67 -20.32 -14.10
N GLU A 47 -13.59 -20.67 -14.79
CA GLU A 47 -12.25 -20.83 -14.22
C GLU A 47 -11.74 -19.53 -13.59
N ILE A 48 -11.91 -18.37 -14.25
CA ILE A 48 -11.57 -17.06 -13.68
C ILE A 48 -12.41 -16.77 -12.41
N ALA A 49 -13.70 -17.06 -12.45
CA ALA A 49 -14.59 -16.86 -11.31
C ALA A 49 -14.23 -17.80 -10.14
N GLU A 50 -13.90 -19.05 -10.42
CA GLU A 50 -13.47 -20.05 -9.45
C GLU A 50 -12.11 -19.69 -8.84
N ASN A 51 -11.13 -19.31 -9.67
CA ASN A 51 -9.83 -18.82 -9.21
C ASN A 51 -9.96 -17.60 -8.31
N ARG A 52 -10.83 -16.64 -8.64
CA ARG A 52 -11.12 -15.48 -7.77
C ARG A 52 -11.76 -15.90 -6.45
N ARG A 53 -12.73 -16.83 -6.46
CA ARG A 53 -13.34 -17.37 -5.23
C ARG A 53 -12.31 -18.08 -4.37
N ASN A 54 -11.46 -18.91 -4.97
CA ASN A 54 -10.40 -19.63 -4.28
C ASN A 54 -9.40 -18.65 -3.67
N LYS A 55 -8.95 -17.64 -4.42
CA LYS A 55 -8.09 -16.56 -3.90
C LYS A 55 -8.74 -15.83 -2.72
N TYR A 56 -10.02 -15.48 -2.83
CA TYR A 56 -10.77 -14.84 -1.75
C TYR A 56 -10.84 -15.72 -0.49
N ILE A 57 -11.15 -17.01 -0.63
CA ILE A 57 -11.19 -17.97 0.48
C ILE A 57 -9.81 -18.08 1.14
N THR A 58 -8.76 -18.22 0.34
CA THR A 58 -7.37 -18.28 0.82
C THR A 58 -7.01 -17.03 1.62
N ASN A 59 -7.26 -15.85 1.08
CA ASN A 59 -6.95 -14.58 1.75
C ASN A 59 -7.78 -14.36 3.03
N ARG A 60 -9.04 -14.79 3.04
CA ARG A 60 -9.88 -14.79 4.25
C ARG A 60 -9.32 -15.73 5.32
N ASN A 61 -8.88 -16.92 4.93
CA ASN A 61 -8.28 -17.88 5.85
C ASN A 61 -6.95 -17.35 6.40
N ASP A 62 -6.11 -16.71 5.56
CA ASP A 62 -4.89 -16.02 6.00
C ASP A 62 -5.21 -14.92 7.02
N PHE A 63 -6.23 -14.09 6.77
CA PHE A 63 -6.68 -13.07 7.72
C PHE A 63 -7.05 -13.67 9.08
N ILE A 64 -7.86 -14.74 9.09
CA ILE A 64 -8.30 -15.42 10.31
C ILE A 64 -7.11 -16.02 11.05
N GLN A 65 -6.18 -16.66 10.34
CA GLN A 65 -4.98 -17.25 10.93
C GLN A 65 -4.07 -16.20 11.54
N LYS A 66 -3.80 -15.10 10.83
CA LYS A 66 -3.02 -13.97 11.34
C LYS A 66 -3.69 -13.35 12.56
N LEU A 67 -5.02 -13.19 12.55
CA LEU A 67 -5.76 -12.66 13.70
C LEU A 67 -5.66 -13.58 14.92
N ALA A 68 -5.84 -14.88 14.71
CA ALA A 68 -5.68 -15.86 15.78
C ALA A 68 -4.26 -15.80 16.37
N LYS A 69 -3.24 -15.65 15.52
CA LYS A 69 -1.84 -15.51 15.96
C LYS A 69 -1.62 -14.24 16.79
N GLU A 70 -2.06 -13.08 16.32
CA GLU A 70 -1.90 -11.82 17.05
C GLU A 70 -2.62 -11.86 18.42
N ILE A 71 -3.79 -12.49 18.49
CA ILE A 71 -4.50 -12.72 19.77
C ILE A 71 -3.73 -13.69 20.67
N GLN A 72 -3.17 -14.77 20.11
CA GLN A 72 -2.30 -15.69 20.87
C GLN A 72 -1.07 -14.99 21.42
N ASP A 73 -0.50 -14.03 20.69
CA ASP A 73 0.63 -13.23 21.15
C ASP A 73 0.25 -12.33 22.34
N VAL A 74 -0.95 -11.75 22.36
CA VAL A 74 -1.49 -11.02 23.52
C VAL A 74 -1.57 -11.95 24.74
N VAL A 75 -2.18 -13.13 24.57
CA VAL A 75 -2.33 -14.14 25.63
C VAL A 75 -0.97 -14.60 26.16
N SER A 76 -0.01 -14.85 25.26
CA SER A 76 1.32 -15.36 25.60
C SER A 76 2.17 -14.33 26.34
N LYS A 77 1.98 -13.03 26.05
CA LYS A 77 2.65 -11.94 26.78
C LYS A 77 2.11 -11.79 28.20
N ASN A 78 0.79 -11.69 28.34
CA ASN A 78 0.12 -11.72 29.63
C ASN A 78 -1.38 -11.99 29.45
N ILE A 79 -1.86 -13.15 29.90
CA ILE A 79 -3.28 -13.51 29.85
C ILE A 79 -4.19 -12.50 30.55
N GLU A 80 -3.72 -11.82 31.61
CA GLU A 80 -4.52 -10.83 32.34
C GLU A 80 -4.84 -9.58 31.49
N ASN A 81 -4.02 -9.32 30.47
CA ASN A 81 -4.24 -8.24 29.52
C ASN A 81 -5.35 -8.55 28.51
N LEU A 82 -5.78 -9.80 28.37
CA LEU A 82 -6.87 -10.15 27.47
C LEU A 82 -8.18 -9.50 27.94
N GLN A 83 -8.91 -8.88 27.01
CA GLN A 83 -10.25 -8.35 27.20
C GLN A 83 -11.14 -8.65 26.00
N GLU A 84 -12.44 -8.44 26.19
CA GLU A 84 -13.36 -8.39 25.05
C GLU A 84 -12.99 -7.25 24.10
N PRO A 85 -13.05 -7.47 22.78
CA PRO A 85 -12.73 -6.43 21.81
C PRO A 85 -13.73 -5.27 21.92
N SER A 86 -13.22 -4.04 21.87
CA SER A 86 -14.08 -2.86 21.76
C SER A 86 -14.94 -2.94 20.50
N LEU A 87 -16.26 -3.01 20.66
CA LEU A 87 -17.21 -3.12 19.54
C LEU A 87 -17.09 -1.95 18.54
N SER A 88 -16.77 -0.76 19.05
CA SER A 88 -16.55 0.45 18.23
C SER A 88 -15.32 0.37 17.31
N ILE A 89 -14.40 -0.57 17.59
CA ILE A 89 -13.20 -0.81 16.80
C ILE A 89 -13.35 -2.11 16.03
N ALA A 90 -13.56 -3.23 16.73
CA ALA A 90 -13.54 -4.56 16.12
C ALA A 90 -14.69 -4.77 15.12
N GLY A 91 -15.90 -4.27 15.40
CA GLY A 91 -17.03 -4.37 14.48
C GLY A 91 -16.75 -3.68 13.14
N PRO A 92 -16.51 -2.36 13.13
CA PRO A 92 -16.17 -1.62 11.91
C PRO A 92 -14.90 -2.13 11.22
N ALA A 93 -13.87 -2.54 11.97
CA ALA A 93 -12.63 -3.06 11.39
C ALA A 93 -12.86 -4.40 10.68
N LEU A 94 -13.64 -5.32 11.26
CA LEU A 94 -14.01 -6.59 10.62
C LEU A 94 -14.91 -6.40 9.41
N GLU A 95 -15.77 -5.40 9.42
CA GLU A 95 -16.60 -5.07 8.26
C GLU A 95 -15.74 -4.50 7.12
N ALA A 96 -14.90 -3.51 7.42
CA ALA A 96 -14.01 -2.89 6.45
C ALA A 96 -13.00 -3.89 5.86
N SER A 97 -12.39 -4.74 6.68
CA SER A 97 -11.33 -5.66 6.24
C SER A 97 -11.77 -6.62 5.14
N LYS A 98 -13.07 -6.93 5.03
CA LYS A 98 -13.64 -7.77 3.97
C LYS A 98 -13.32 -7.27 2.56
N PHE A 99 -13.15 -5.95 2.40
CA PHE A 99 -12.85 -5.31 1.12
C PHE A 99 -11.36 -5.23 0.81
N TYR A 100 -10.49 -5.45 1.80
CA TYR A 100 -9.04 -5.33 1.66
C TYR A 100 -8.31 -6.66 1.82
N LEU A 101 -9.04 -7.78 1.70
CA LEU A 101 -8.45 -9.11 1.86
C LEU A 101 -7.37 -9.41 0.82
N GLU A 102 -7.39 -8.80 -0.36
CA GLU A 102 -6.35 -9.03 -1.37
C GLU A 102 -5.05 -8.27 -1.10
N GLU A 103 -5.11 -7.18 -0.33
CA GLU A 103 -3.98 -6.32 -0.01
C GLU A 103 -3.33 -6.79 1.29
N GLU A 104 -2.18 -7.47 1.22
CA GLU A 104 -1.54 -8.06 2.40
C GLU A 104 -1.18 -7.03 3.47
N GLU A 105 -0.64 -5.88 3.06
CA GLU A 105 -0.22 -4.83 3.96
C GLU A 105 -1.41 -4.29 4.77
N LEU A 106 -2.55 -4.04 4.12
CA LEU A 106 -3.76 -3.53 4.77
C LEU A 106 -4.45 -4.60 5.60
N ARG A 107 -4.49 -5.84 5.09
CA ARG A 107 -5.01 -7.00 5.83
C ARG A 107 -4.28 -7.14 7.17
N ASN A 108 -2.95 -7.03 7.16
CA ASN A 108 -2.12 -7.10 8.37
C ASN A 108 -2.40 -5.93 9.34
N LEU A 109 -2.59 -4.70 8.84
CA LEU A 109 -2.95 -3.54 9.68
C LEU A 109 -4.30 -3.74 10.39
N PHE A 110 -5.32 -4.23 9.68
CA PHE A 110 -6.62 -4.53 10.28
C PHE A 110 -6.52 -5.62 11.35
N THR A 111 -5.78 -6.69 11.08
CA THR A 111 -5.54 -7.77 12.03
C THR A 111 -4.96 -7.23 13.34
N LYS A 112 -3.91 -6.40 13.24
CA LYS A 112 -3.23 -5.81 14.39
C LYS A 112 -4.10 -4.83 15.16
N LEU A 113 -4.88 -4.00 14.47
CA LEU A 113 -5.86 -3.11 15.10
C LEU A 113 -6.91 -3.89 15.91
N ILE A 114 -7.47 -4.96 15.35
CA ILE A 114 -8.47 -5.80 16.03
C ILE A 114 -7.84 -6.48 17.25
N ALA A 115 -6.66 -7.10 17.11
CA ALA A 115 -5.96 -7.75 18.21
C ALA A 115 -5.59 -6.75 19.32
N SER A 116 -5.13 -5.55 18.96
CA SER A 116 -4.85 -4.46 19.91
C SER A 116 -6.10 -4.02 20.67
N SER A 117 -7.29 -4.12 20.08
CA SER A 117 -8.56 -3.85 20.79
C SER A 117 -8.89 -4.89 21.87
N MET A 118 -8.24 -6.06 21.84
CA MET A 118 -8.39 -7.16 22.80
C MET A 118 -7.28 -7.16 23.87
N ASP A 119 -6.34 -6.21 23.82
CA ASP A 119 -5.23 -6.07 24.77
C ASP A 119 -5.43 -4.81 25.65
N LYS A 120 -5.67 -5.01 26.95
CA LYS A 120 -5.84 -3.93 27.93
C LYS A 120 -4.66 -2.97 27.98
N SER A 121 -3.44 -3.47 27.77
CA SER A 121 -2.22 -2.65 27.77
C SER A 121 -2.17 -1.66 26.60
N LYS A 122 -3.03 -1.85 25.60
CA LYS A 122 -3.13 -1.01 24.40
C LYS A 122 -4.30 -0.04 24.41
N ASN A 123 -5.14 -0.04 25.45
CA ASN A 123 -6.36 0.76 25.52
C ASN A 123 -6.11 2.27 25.31
N GLU A 124 -5.01 2.81 25.81
CA GLU A 124 -4.66 4.22 25.62
C GLU A 124 -4.24 4.57 24.18
N PHE A 125 -3.71 3.59 23.42
CA PHE A 125 -3.26 3.80 22.05
C PHE A 125 -4.41 3.63 21.05
N ASN A 126 -5.33 2.71 21.33
CA ASN A 126 -6.46 2.39 20.46
C ASN A 126 -7.33 3.64 20.16
N HIS A 127 -7.73 3.78 18.90
CA HIS A 127 -8.61 4.87 18.47
C HIS A 127 -9.53 4.43 17.32
N PRO A 128 -10.85 4.71 17.37
CA PRO A 128 -11.80 4.30 16.32
C PRO A 128 -11.48 4.88 14.93
N SER A 129 -10.85 6.05 14.84
CA SER A 129 -10.50 6.62 13.53
C SER A 129 -9.42 5.84 12.79
N PHE A 130 -8.70 4.92 13.45
CA PHE A 130 -7.66 4.12 12.79
C PHE A 130 -8.25 3.21 11.71
N ILE A 131 -9.52 2.82 11.83
CA ILE A 131 -10.25 2.13 10.75
C ILE A 131 -10.28 3.00 9.49
N GLU A 132 -10.65 4.27 9.63
CA GLU A 132 -10.77 5.21 8.52
C GLU A 132 -9.42 5.61 7.92
N ILE A 133 -8.35 5.56 8.72
CA ILE A 133 -6.98 5.77 8.25
C ILE A 133 -6.54 4.59 7.39
N ILE A 134 -6.72 3.35 7.86
CA ILE A 134 -6.33 2.15 7.10
C ILE A 134 -7.10 2.09 5.77
N LYS A 135 -8.38 2.46 5.75
CA LYS A 135 -9.20 2.51 4.52
C LYS A 135 -8.69 3.51 3.47
N GLN A 136 -7.91 4.51 3.91
CA GLN A 136 -7.32 5.56 3.07
C GLN A 136 -5.84 5.30 2.72
N PHE A 137 -5.29 4.17 3.14
CA PHE A 137 -3.97 3.72 2.71
C PHE A 137 -4.07 2.96 1.39
N ASP A 138 -3.04 3.10 0.56
CA ASP A 138 -2.67 2.07 -0.39
C ASP A 138 -1.54 1.18 0.15
N LYS A 139 -1.07 0.24 -0.68
CA LYS A 139 0.06 -0.62 -0.35
C LYS A 139 1.32 0.19 0.02
N ILE A 140 1.63 1.25 -0.72
CA ILE A 140 2.86 2.03 -0.55
C ILE A 140 2.78 2.86 0.74
N ASP A 141 1.62 3.42 1.06
CA ASP A 141 1.36 4.10 2.34
C ASP A 141 1.65 3.20 3.53
N ALA A 142 1.14 1.96 3.50
CA ALA A 142 1.35 1.00 4.55
C ALA A 142 2.85 0.63 4.71
N GLN A 143 3.54 0.39 3.59
CA GLN A 143 4.98 0.10 3.59
C GLN A 143 5.82 1.26 4.11
N ASN A 144 5.58 2.46 3.58
CA ASN A 144 6.30 3.67 3.97
C ASN A 144 6.07 4.01 5.44
N PHE A 145 4.82 3.97 5.90
CA PHE A 145 4.52 4.26 7.29
C PHE A 145 5.20 3.27 8.24
N LYS A 146 5.28 1.99 7.87
CA LYS A 146 6.02 0.97 8.62
C LYS A 146 7.50 1.30 8.70
N ILE A 147 8.15 1.55 7.57
CA ILE A 147 9.58 1.89 7.50
C ILE A 147 9.87 3.19 8.28
N ILE A 148 9.04 4.21 8.10
CA ILE A 148 9.17 5.49 8.80
C ILE A 148 9.05 5.28 10.32
N SER A 149 8.10 4.48 10.76
CA SER A 149 7.94 4.17 12.18
C SER A 149 9.16 3.42 12.75
N ASP A 150 9.66 2.42 12.04
CA ASP A 150 10.84 1.63 12.44
C ASP A 150 12.08 2.53 12.58
N LEU A 151 12.31 3.42 11.62
CA LEU A 151 13.43 4.35 11.64
C LEU A 151 13.24 5.44 12.72
N TYR A 152 12.01 5.93 12.91
CA TYR A 152 11.70 6.92 13.93
C TYR A 152 11.97 6.40 15.34
N PHE A 153 11.55 5.17 15.68
CA PHE A 153 11.83 4.62 17.02
C PHE A 153 13.32 4.37 17.26
N LYS A 154 14.12 4.12 16.20
CA LYS A 154 15.57 3.93 16.29
C LYS A 154 16.37 5.21 16.36
N LYS A 155 15.98 6.25 15.59
CA LYS A 155 16.78 7.47 15.37
C LYS A 155 16.10 8.76 15.83
N GLY A 156 14.80 8.73 16.10
CA GLY A 156 13.97 9.91 16.40
C GLY A 156 13.48 10.69 15.19
N PHE A 157 13.98 10.40 13.99
CA PHE A 157 13.56 11.04 12.73
C PHE A 157 13.92 10.18 11.52
N VAL A 158 13.38 10.54 10.36
CA VAL A 158 13.73 9.98 9.05
C VAL A 158 14.09 11.11 8.10
N ALA A 159 15.16 10.96 7.33
CA ALA A 159 15.57 12.00 6.39
C ALA A 159 14.64 12.03 5.16
N THR A 160 14.34 13.22 4.65
CA THR A 160 13.66 13.43 3.38
C THR A 160 14.26 14.65 2.68
N GLY A 161 13.88 14.89 1.44
CA GLY A 161 14.42 16.02 0.68
C GLY A 161 13.46 16.52 -0.38
N THR A 162 13.68 17.77 -0.77
CA THR A 162 13.09 18.34 -1.98
C THR A 162 14.17 18.40 -3.05
N TYR A 163 13.89 17.90 -4.24
CA TYR A 163 14.77 17.95 -5.39
C TYR A 163 14.49 19.17 -6.25
N TYR A 164 15.57 19.84 -6.61
CA TYR A 164 15.60 20.96 -7.55
C TYR A 164 16.69 20.75 -8.59
N THR A 165 16.61 21.42 -9.72
CA THR A 165 17.78 21.62 -10.58
C THR A 165 18.63 22.77 -10.06
N THR A 166 19.93 22.71 -10.30
CA THR A 166 20.88 23.82 -10.10
C THR A 166 21.99 23.78 -11.14
N ILE A 167 22.70 24.89 -11.34
CA ILE A 167 23.89 24.93 -12.21
C ILE A 167 25.07 24.27 -11.48
N ILE A 168 25.89 23.50 -12.19
CA ILE A 168 27.09 22.88 -11.60
C ILE A 168 28.03 23.98 -11.07
N GLY A 169 28.48 23.82 -9.82
CA GLY A 169 29.28 24.85 -9.11
C GLY A 169 28.45 25.93 -8.41
N GLN A 170 27.12 25.86 -8.47
CA GLN A 170 26.21 26.70 -7.69
C GLN A 170 25.34 25.83 -6.76
N ASP A 171 24.88 26.46 -5.67
CA ASP A 171 23.92 25.89 -4.70
C ASP A 171 22.67 26.76 -4.62
N LYS A 172 22.17 27.18 -5.78
CA LYS A 172 20.92 27.95 -5.89
C LYS A 172 19.87 27.10 -6.61
N PRO A 173 18.70 26.84 -5.98
CA PRO A 173 17.63 26.10 -6.65
C PRO A 173 17.08 26.90 -7.84
N LEU A 174 16.82 26.20 -8.95
CA LEU A 174 16.28 26.78 -10.19
C LEU A 174 14.87 26.26 -10.46
N GLU A 175 14.72 24.98 -10.80
CA GLU A 175 13.44 24.36 -11.11
C GLU A 175 13.13 23.26 -10.09
N HIS A 176 11.90 23.21 -9.59
CA HIS A 176 11.44 22.14 -8.72
C HIS A 176 11.27 20.83 -9.50
N ILE A 177 11.65 19.71 -8.87
CA ILE A 177 11.51 18.36 -9.43
C ILE A 177 10.50 17.55 -8.63
N ALA A 178 10.74 17.42 -7.31
CA ALA A 178 9.91 16.61 -6.43
C ALA A 178 10.07 17.08 -4.98
N SER A 179 9.00 17.07 -4.21
CA SER A 179 9.03 17.25 -2.75
C SER A 179 8.88 15.91 -2.05
N HIS A 180 9.20 15.83 -0.76
CA HIS A 180 8.98 14.64 0.07
C HIS A 180 9.63 13.38 -0.52
N VAL A 181 10.87 13.52 -1.00
CA VAL A 181 11.61 12.38 -1.54
C VAL A 181 11.95 11.42 -0.40
N PHE A 182 11.63 10.15 -0.62
CA PHE A 182 11.87 9.07 0.31
C PHE A 182 12.49 7.89 -0.44
N VAL A 183 13.62 7.39 0.06
CA VAL A 183 14.45 6.39 -0.65
C VAL A 183 14.65 5.10 0.15
N ASP A 184 14.15 5.03 1.38
CA ASP A 184 14.34 3.85 2.24
C ASP A 184 13.41 2.67 1.89
N ASN A 185 12.34 2.91 1.12
CA ASN A 185 11.47 1.84 0.63
C ASN A 185 12.02 1.24 -0.68
N LEU A 186 12.75 0.14 -0.55
CA LEU A 186 13.41 -0.56 -1.66
C LEU A 186 12.44 -1.29 -2.61
N GLU A 187 11.20 -1.53 -2.19
CA GLU A 187 10.17 -2.17 -3.04
C GLU A 187 9.54 -1.19 -4.04
N GLN A 188 9.71 0.12 -3.82
CA GLN A 188 9.15 1.15 -4.67
C GLN A 188 10.18 2.25 -4.95
N ASN A 189 10.70 2.30 -6.18
CA ASN A 189 11.74 3.25 -6.56
C ASN A 189 11.22 4.51 -7.27
N ASP A 190 9.92 4.58 -7.57
CA ASP A 190 9.31 5.75 -8.20
C ASP A 190 9.10 6.88 -7.18
N ILE A 191 9.87 7.96 -7.34
CA ILE A 191 9.83 9.12 -6.46
C ILE A 191 8.46 9.79 -6.42
N ALA A 192 7.71 9.81 -7.52
CA ALA A 192 6.39 10.45 -7.54
C ALA A 192 5.39 9.64 -6.70
N ILE A 193 5.46 8.31 -6.77
CA ILE A 193 4.63 7.41 -5.95
C ILE A 193 5.02 7.57 -4.46
N GLN A 194 6.33 7.60 -4.16
CA GLN A 194 6.81 7.83 -2.80
C GLN A 194 6.34 9.17 -2.25
N SER A 195 6.53 10.25 -3.00
CA SER A 195 6.11 11.61 -2.63
C SER A 195 4.61 11.71 -2.38
N SER A 196 3.80 11.08 -3.24
CA SER A 196 2.34 11.00 -3.07
C SER A 196 1.97 10.29 -1.77
N SER A 197 2.65 9.18 -1.45
CA SER A 197 2.42 8.45 -0.22
C SER A 197 2.75 9.29 1.02
N LEU A 198 3.92 9.94 1.06
CA LEU A 198 4.28 10.83 2.16
C LEU A 198 3.29 11.98 2.34
N THR A 199 2.80 12.54 1.23
CA THR A 199 1.75 13.58 1.25
C THR A 199 0.46 13.05 1.87
N ASN A 200 0.06 11.82 1.57
CA ASN A 200 -1.13 11.20 2.17
C ASN A 200 -0.93 10.92 3.67
N LEU A 201 0.23 10.40 4.07
CA LEU A 201 0.56 10.14 5.48
C LEU A 201 0.57 11.44 6.32
N GLU A 202 1.07 12.54 5.75
CA GLU A 202 1.02 13.86 6.38
C GLU A 202 -0.43 14.39 6.45
N ARG A 203 -1.22 14.26 5.36
CA ARG A 203 -2.64 14.63 5.31
C ARG A 203 -3.47 13.88 6.37
N LEU A 204 -3.16 12.61 6.62
CA LEU A 204 -3.80 11.77 7.64
C LEU A 204 -3.30 12.11 9.06
N GLY A 205 -2.36 13.04 9.20
CA GLY A 205 -1.82 13.50 10.47
C GLY A 205 -0.95 12.48 11.18
N LEU A 206 -0.44 11.47 10.48
CA LEU A 206 0.41 10.42 11.05
C LEU A 206 1.88 10.84 11.13
N ILE A 207 2.33 11.62 10.15
CA ILE A 207 3.69 12.17 10.10
C ILE A 207 3.66 13.68 9.99
N GLN A 208 4.78 14.30 10.29
CA GLN A 208 5.05 15.71 10.04
C GLN A 208 6.37 15.85 9.30
N ILE A 209 6.39 16.66 8.24
CA ILE A 209 7.58 16.92 7.44
C ILE A 209 8.08 18.35 7.66
N ASN A 210 9.34 18.48 8.05
CA ASN A 210 9.96 19.78 8.37
C ASN A 210 11.27 19.99 7.61
N TYR A 211 11.29 20.97 6.72
CA TYR A 211 12.46 21.38 5.92
C TYR A 211 13.31 22.48 6.56
N LYS A 212 12.94 22.97 7.74
CA LYS A 212 13.70 24.02 8.46
C LYS A 212 14.67 23.44 9.48
N ALA A 213 14.57 22.15 9.76
CA ALA A 213 15.39 21.52 10.78
C ALA A 213 16.73 21.08 10.21
N HIS A 214 17.78 21.17 11.03
CA HIS A 214 19.12 20.76 10.61
C HIS A 214 19.20 19.23 10.56
N VAL A 215 19.69 18.70 9.45
CA VAL A 215 19.91 17.28 9.22
C VAL A 215 21.39 17.09 8.89
N ASP A 216 21.99 16.04 9.44
CA ASP A 216 23.40 15.68 9.22
C ASP A 216 23.71 15.56 7.72
N GLU A 217 24.87 16.07 7.31
CA GLU A 217 25.38 16.00 5.94
C GLU A 217 25.46 14.55 5.42
N LYS A 218 25.65 13.55 6.29
CA LYS A 218 25.59 12.14 5.89
C LYS A 218 24.26 11.76 5.23
N GLU A 219 23.15 12.29 5.73
CA GLU A 219 21.82 12.00 5.17
C GLU A 219 21.60 12.69 3.83
N TYR A 220 22.32 13.80 3.56
CA TYR A 220 22.35 14.44 2.23
C TYR A 220 22.78 13.45 1.15
N TYR A 221 23.88 12.76 1.40
CA TYR A 221 24.45 11.80 0.45
C TYR A 221 23.55 10.57 0.29
N ASN A 222 22.94 10.09 1.38
CA ASN A 222 22.01 8.95 1.31
C ASN A 222 20.83 9.25 0.39
N ILE A 223 20.20 10.42 0.56
CA ILE A 223 19.05 10.82 -0.25
C ILE A 223 19.45 10.93 -1.71
N LEU A 224 20.59 11.54 -2.03
CA LEU A 224 21.05 11.66 -3.42
C LEU A 224 21.55 10.33 -4.03
N ASN A 225 21.83 9.31 -3.23
CA ASN A 225 22.36 8.04 -3.71
C ASN A 225 21.23 7.10 -4.16
N ASN A 226 20.58 7.43 -5.28
CA ASN A 226 19.55 6.59 -5.88
C ASN A 226 19.59 6.62 -7.42
N SER A 227 18.92 5.65 -8.04
CA SER A 227 18.91 5.46 -9.50
C SER A 227 18.29 6.63 -10.26
N PHE A 228 17.27 7.28 -9.70
CA PHE A 228 16.64 8.46 -10.28
C PHE A 228 17.63 9.61 -10.40
N ILE A 229 18.40 9.90 -9.34
CA ILE A 229 19.41 10.96 -9.35
C ILE A 229 20.50 10.69 -10.39
N THR A 230 21.02 9.46 -10.45
CA THR A 230 22.04 9.07 -11.43
C THR A 230 21.55 9.29 -12.87
N LYS A 231 20.31 8.87 -13.16
CA LYS A 231 19.70 9.09 -14.47
C LYS A 231 19.47 10.59 -14.75
N LYS A 232 18.86 11.31 -13.80
CA LYS A 232 18.52 12.73 -13.96
C LYS A 232 19.75 13.62 -14.13
N ASN A 233 20.81 13.37 -13.36
CA ASN A 233 22.07 14.11 -13.50
C ASN A 233 22.74 13.86 -14.86
N SER A 234 22.61 12.66 -15.43
CA SER A 234 23.12 12.36 -16.76
C SER A 234 22.39 13.15 -17.85
N GLU A 235 21.06 13.28 -17.75
CA GLU A 235 20.24 14.10 -18.65
C GLU A 235 20.54 15.60 -18.53
N LEU A 236 20.77 16.08 -17.31
CA LEU A 236 20.99 17.51 -17.02
C LEU A 236 22.40 18.00 -17.35
N LYS A 237 23.37 17.07 -17.51
CA LYS A 237 24.78 17.39 -17.73
C LYS A 237 25.02 18.23 -18.99
N GLU A 238 24.29 17.97 -20.07
CA GLU A 238 24.39 18.73 -21.33
C GLU A 238 24.01 20.21 -21.15
N GLN A 239 23.19 20.52 -20.14
CA GLN A 239 22.74 21.88 -19.82
C GLN A 239 23.59 22.52 -18.71
N ASN A 240 24.72 21.91 -18.32
CA ASN A 240 25.53 22.31 -17.17
C ASN A 240 24.71 22.38 -15.86
N LYS A 241 23.70 21.50 -15.72
CA LYS A 241 22.83 21.40 -14.55
C LYS A 241 23.05 20.08 -13.80
N ARG A 242 22.68 20.05 -12.52
CA ARG A 242 22.59 18.86 -11.66
C ARG A 242 21.38 18.95 -10.74
N VAL A 243 21.05 17.86 -10.06
CA VAL A 243 20.10 17.87 -8.95
C VAL A 243 20.77 18.44 -7.70
N LEU A 244 20.07 19.36 -7.05
CA LEU A 244 20.31 19.88 -5.72
C LEU A 244 19.18 19.36 -4.81
N THR A 245 19.50 19.03 -3.56
CA THR A 245 18.47 18.71 -2.58
C THR A 245 18.48 19.69 -1.42
N ASN A 246 17.29 20.10 -0.98
CA ASN A 246 17.09 20.71 0.32
C ASN A 246 16.59 19.65 1.29
N LEU A 247 17.34 19.37 2.35
CA LEU A 247 16.97 18.34 3.31
C LEU A 247 15.80 18.77 4.19
N GLY A 248 15.07 17.76 4.62
CA GLY A 248 14.07 17.85 5.66
C GLY A 248 14.08 16.59 6.51
N MET A 249 13.28 16.63 7.57
CA MET A 249 13.05 15.49 8.44
C MET A 249 11.57 15.15 8.50
N ILE A 250 11.30 13.86 8.53
CA ILE A 250 10.01 13.27 8.82
C ILE A 250 10.05 12.82 10.28
N THR A 251 8.99 13.14 11.02
CA THR A 251 8.77 12.66 12.39
C THR A 251 7.36 12.09 12.51
N LEU A 252 7.15 11.14 13.42
CA LEU A 252 5.79 10.73 13.76
C LEU A 252 5.13 11.82 14.60
N THR A 253 3.87 12.12 14.31
CA THR A 253 3.06 12.91 15.26
C THR A 253 2.71 12.05 16.47
N LEU A 254 2.23 12.65 17.58
CA LEU A 254 1.71 11.86 18.70
C LEU A 254 0.60 10.90 18.27
N PHE A 255 -0.22 11.32 17.31
CA PHE A 255 -1.28 10.50 16.74
C PHE A 255 -0.71 9.35 15.89
N GLY A 256 0.34 9.61 15.10
CA GLY A 256 1.10 8.60 14.37
C GLY A 256 1.77 7.58 15.28
N VAL A 257 2.34 8.01 16.42
CA VAL A 257 2.90 7.10 17.44
C VAL A 257 1.83 6.17 17.99
N ARG A 258 0.63 6.69 18.31
CA ARG A 258 -0.50 5.86 18.75
C ARG A 258 -0.91 4.86 17.67
N PHE A 259 -1.05 5.32 16.42
CA PHE A 259 -1.39 4.45 15.29
C PHE A 259 -0.34 3.36 15.09
N SER A 260 0.95 3.69 15.15
CA SER A 260 2.05 2.72 15.02
C SER A 260 2.02 1.67 16.14
N LYS A 261 1.88 2.10 17.40
CA LYS A 261 1.79 1.18 18.55
C LYS A 261 0.59 0.23 18.54
N THR A 262 -0.49 0.62 17.86
CA THR A 262 -1.72 -0.17 17.72
C THR A 262 -1.70 -1.06 16.48
N CYS A 263 -1.38 -0.50 15.32
CA CYS A 263 -1.48 -1.18 14.03
C CYS A 263 -0.18 -1.85 13.57
N LEU A 264 0.95 -1.55 14.22
CA LEU A 264 2.29 -2.06 13.93
C LEU A 264 3.06 -2.37 15.23
N PRO A 265 2.56 -3.24 16.14
CA PRO A 265 3.17 -3.45 17.46
C PRO A 265 4.58 -4.08 17.43
N ASP A 266 5.02 -4.60 16.28
CA ASP A 266 6.38 -5.13 16.09
C ASP A 266 7.41 -4.03 15.76
N VAL A 267 6.91 -2.82 15.48
CA VAL A 267 7.69 -1.64 15.13
C VAL A 267 7.77 -0.76 16.37
N SER A 268 8.65 -1.14 17.31
CA SER A 268 8.95 -0.37 18.53
C SER A 268 10.21 -0.86 19.20
#